data_AF-A0A914DA34-F1
#
_entry.id   AF-A0A914DA34-F1
#
_cell.length_a   1.000
_cell.length_b   1.000
_cell.length_c   1.000
_cell.angle_alpha   90.00
_cell.angle_beta   90.00
_cell.angle_gamma   90.00
#
_symmetry.space_group_name_H-M   'P 1'
#
loop_
_entity.id
_entity.type
_entity.pdbx_description
1 polymer ?
#
loop_
_entity_poly.entity_id
_entity_poly.type
_entity_poly.pdbx_seq_one_letter_code
_entity_poly.pdbx_strand_id
1 'polypeptide(L)'
;MMCWRYLPCFKEKLTRSLHDNTEIEYRLPLKLWYLILSGHYCIGVIYFGFVQYSFGLIGSVYFLTIAFATTGLGDLYPDPTVAEGIFCVIYLGLGIALVSAVFSMSAFYIQNFYFVTLKRFVKKHFGHWWIFKNRPKKE
;
A
#
# COMPACT_ATOMS: atom_id res chain seq x y z
N MET A 1 21.38 -34.95 -14.05
CA MET A 1 21.52 -34.98 -12.57
C MET A 1 21.60 -33.55 -12.07
N MET A 2 20.49 -32.96 -11.64
CA MET A 2 20.46 -31.60 -11.09
C MET A 2 19.62 -31.61 -9.80
N CYS A 3 20.06 -30.80 -8.86
CA CYS A 3 19.97 -31.03 -7.43
C CYS A 3 18.54 -30.94 -6.86
N TRP A 4 17.90 -32.08 -6.63
CA TRP A 4 16.61 -32.20 -5.91
C TRP A 4 16.71 -31.90 -4.40
N ARG A 5 17.92 -31.72 -3.87
CA ARG A 5 18.15 -31.55 -2.42
C ARG A 5 17.82 -30.13 -1.90
N TYR A 6 17.73 -29.12 -2.76
CA TYR A 6 17.53 -27.72 -2.34
C TYR A 6 16.07 -27.24 -2.32
N LEU A 7 15.13 -27.98 -2.95
CA LEU A 7 13.71 -27.63 -2.95
C LEU A 7 13.07 -27.50 -1.55
N PRO A 8 13.32 -28.42 -0.58
CA PRO A 8 12.72 -28.28 0.74
C PRO A 8 13.29 -27.08 1.51
N CYS A 9 14.61 -26.83 1.41
CA CYS A 9 15.28 -25.70 2.06
C CYS A 9 14.82 -24.34 1.50
N PHE A 10 14.60 -24.25 0.18
CA PHE A 10 14.03 -23.04 -0.44
C PHE A 10 12.60 -22.78 0.02
N LYS A 11 11.78 -23.83 0.14
CA LYS A 11 10.40 -23.73 0.64
C LYS A 11 10.37 -23.25 2.09
N GLU A 12 11.30 -23.72 2.91
CA GLU A 12 11.40 -23.38 4.33
C GLU A 12 11.88 -21.93 4.54
N LYS A 13 12.86 -21.48 3.76
CA LYS A 13 13.36 -20.09 3.79
C LYS A 13 12.32 -19.08 3.29
N LEU A 14 11.55 -19.45 2.25
CA LEU A 14 10.46 -18.63 1.73
C LEU A 14 9.29 -18.55 2.73
N THR A 15 9.02 -19.62 3.48
CA THR A 15 7.95 -19.65 4.50
C THR A 15 8.34 -18.83 5.73
N ARG A 16 9.61 -18.89 6.18
CA ARG A 16 10.13 -18.05 7.27
C ARG A 16 10.12 -16.55 6.93
N SER A 17 10.57 -16.18 5.72
CA SER A 17 10.62 -14.77 5.30
C SER A 17 9.23 -14.14 5.10
N LEU A 18 8.21 -14.96 4.82
CA LEU A 18 6.80 -14.53 4.75
C LEU A 18 6.16 -14.34 6.14
N HIS A 19 6.64 -15.05 7.17
CA HIS A 19 6.05 -15.00 8.52
C HIS A 19 6.67 -13.90 9.40
N ASP A 20 7.94 -13.55 9.16
CA ASP A 20 8.67 -12.56 9.96
C ASP A 20 8.20 -11.11 9.73
N ASN A 21 7.57 -10.82 8.58
CA ASN A 21 7.08 -9.47 8.24
C ASN A 21 5.62 -9.18 8.68
N THR A 22 4.95 -10.12 9.36
CA THR A 22 3.49 -10.03 9.63
C THR A 22 3.10 -9.66 11.07
N GLU A 23 4.05 -9.37 11.95
CA GLU A 23 3.78 -9.09 13.37
C GLU A 23 3.51 -7.60 13.67
N ILE A 24 3.07 -6.80 12.69
CA ILE A 24 2.34 -5.57 13.03
C ILE A 24 0.86 -5.93 13.06
N GLU A 25 0.39 -6.21 14.27
CA GLU A 25 -1.00 -6.54 14.56
C GLU A 25 -1.88 -5.28 14.38
N TYR A 26 -2.12 -4.86 13.13
CA TYR A 26 -3.07 -3.82 12.78
C TYR A 26 -4.49 -4.36 12.98
N ARG A 27 -4.96 -4.43 14.23
CA ARG A 27 -6.34 -4.83 14.57
C ARG A 27 -7.41 -3.85 14.07
N LEU A 28 -7.00 -2.70 13.52
CA LEU A 28 -7.91 -1.73 12.94
C LEU A 28 -8.24 -2.15 11.49
N PRO A 29 -9.52 -2.28 11.12
CA PRO A 29 -9.90 -2.70 9.78
C PRO A 29 -9.36 -1.69 8.76
N LEU A 30 -8.84 -2.17 7.62
CA LEU A 30 -8.38 -1.35 6.48
C LEU A 30 -9.36 -0.21 6.16
N LYS A 31 -10.67 -0.49 6.27
CA LYS A 31 -11.75 0.49 6.08
C LYS A 31 -11.61 1.73 6.96
N LEU A 32 -11.20 1.57 8.22
CA LEU A 32 -11.04 2.68 9.15
C LEU A 32 -9.87 3.59 8.75
N TRP A 33 -8.76 3.01 8.30
CA TRP A 33 -7.62 3.79 7.80
C TRP A 33 -8.00 4.64 6.58
N TYR A 34 -8.78 4.07 5.65
CA TYR A 34 -9.33 4.83 4.53
C TYR A 34 -10.29 5.93 5.01
N LEU A 35 -11.14 5.68 6.01
CA LEU A 35 -12.02 6.70 6.58
C LEU A 35 -11.24 7.86 7.21
N ILE A 36 -10.20 7.57 8.01
CA ILE A 36 -9.33 8.57 8.62
C ILE A 36 -8.63 9.40 7.56
N LEU A 37 -8.03 8.75 6.54
CA LEU A 37 -7.37 9.44 5.43
C LEU A 37 -8.36 10.32 4.66
N SER A 38 -9.56 9.83 4.38
CA SER A 38 -10.59 10.60 3.66
C SER A 38 -11.07 11.79 4.47
N GLY A 39 -11.25 11.63 5.79
CA GLY A 39 -11.61 12.72 6.70
C GLY A 39 -10.52 13.79 6.75
N HIS A 40 -9.25 13.38 6.90
CA HIS A 40 -8.10 14.29 6.82
C HIS A 40 -8.14 15.04 5.49
N TYR A 41 -8.20 14.34 4.35
CA TYR A 41 -8.24 14.98 3.04
C TYR A 41 -9.39 16.00 2.89
N CYS A 42 -10.60 15.67 3.32
CA CYS A 42 -11.75 16.59 3.28
C CYS A 42 -11.54 17.85 4.13
N ILE A 43 -10.97 17.71 5.34
CA ILE A 43 -10.65 18.86 6.20
C ILE A 43 -9.69 19.81 5.48
N GLY A 44 -8.67 19.26 4.82
CA GLY A 44 -7.72 20.05 4.05
C GLY A 44 -8.37 20.77 2.88
N VAL A 45 -9.22 20.09 2.11
CA VAL A 45 -9.90 20.70 0.95
C VAL A 45 -10.77 21.87 1.39
N ILE A 46 -11.48 21.73 2.51
CA ILE A 46 -12.29 22.80 3.09
C ILE A 46 -11.37 23.92 3.58
N TYR A 47 -10.34 23.62 4.36
CA TYR A 47 -9.43 24.62 4.89
C TYR A 47 -8.77 25.44 3.77
N PHE A 48 -8.04 24.78 2.87
CA PHE A 48 -7.34 25.48 1.79
C PHE A 48 -8.33 26.12 0.80
N GLY A 49 -9.52 25.54 0.59
CA GLY A 49 -10.50 26.07 -0.35
C GLY A 49 -11.19 27.34 0.10
N PHE A 50 -11.36 27.53 1.41
CA PHE A 50 -12.01 28.72 1.97
C PHE A 50 -11.02 29.73 2.56
N VAL A 51 -9.90 29.29 3.12
CA VAL A 51 -8.89 30.17 3.73
C VAL A 51 -7.99 30.77 2.65
N GLN A 52 -7.55 29.97 1.66
CA GLN A 52 -6.72 30.46 0.56
C GLN A 52 -7.62 30.87 -0.61
N TYR A 53 -7.99 32.14 -0.66
CA TYR A 53 -8.91 32.69 -1.68
C TYR A 53 -8.42 32.47 -3.12
N SER A 54 -7.09 32.33 -3.31
CA SER A 54 -6.44 32.09 -4.59
C SER A 54 -6.63 30.67 -5.15
N PHE A 55 -6.92 29.68 -4.30
CA PHE A 55 -6.97 28.27 -4.72
C PHE A 55 -8.36 27.88 -5.23
N GLY A 56 -9.41 28.33 -4.55
CA GLY A 56 -10.74 27.76 -4.68
C GLY A 56 -10.78 26.26 -4.32
N LEU A 57 -11.96 25.64 -4.44
CA LEU A 57 -12.13 24.22 -4.08
C LEU A 57 -11.32 23.27 -4.97
N ILE A 58 -11.31 23.53 -6.28
CA ILE A 58 -10.63 22.67 -7.26
C ILE A 58 -9.10 22.80 -7.13
N GLY A 59 -8.59 24.02 -6.93
CA GLY A 59 -7.17 24.23 -6.68
C GLY A 59 -6.70 23.59 -5.38
N SER A 60 -7.56 23.54 -4.36
CA SER A 60 -7.23 22.89 -3.08
C SER A 60 -7.15 21.37 -3.18
N VAL A 61 -8.07 20.74 -3.92
CA VAL A 61 -8.00 19.31 -4.25
C VAL A 61 -6.71 19.01 -5.00
N TYR A 62 -6.38 19.83 -6.00
CA TYR A 62 -5.15 19.68 -6.78
C TYR A 62 -3.90 19.82 -5.90
N PHE A 63 -3.78 20.91 -5.13
CA PHE A 63 -2.68 21.19 -4.21
C PHE A 63 -2.45 20.03 -3.22
N LEU A 64 -3.50 19.57 -2.54
CA LEU A 64 -3.38 18.48 -1.58
C LEU A 64 -2.96 17.17 -2.23
N THR A 65 -3.44 16.90 -3.44
CA THR A 65 -3.10 15.68 -4.18
C THR A 65 -1.62 15.67 -4.56
N ILE A 66 -1.10 16.76 -5.13
CA ILE A 66 0.32 16.85 -5.52
C ILE A 66 1.24 16.89 -4.30
N ALA A 67 0.78 17.47 -3.18
CA ALA A 67 1.55 17.53 -1.94
C ALA A 67 1.63 16.16 -1.26
N PHE A 68 0.51 15.44 -1.15
CA PHE A 68 0.49 14.07 -0.60
C PHE A 68 1.21 13.06 -1.51
N ALA A 69 1.16 13.28 -2.83
CA ALA A 69 1.97 12.53 -3.78
C ALA A 69 3.46 12.92 -3.77
N THR A 70 3.86 13.88 -2.94
CA THR A 70 5.23 14.41 -2.83
C THR A 70 5.81 14.93 -4.15
N THR A 71 4.94 15.26 -5.12
CA THR A 71 5.35 15.81 -6.42
C THR A 71 5.73 17.28 -6.29
N GLY A 72 4.94 18.06 -5.53
CA GLY A 72 5.30 19.42 -5.12
C GLY A 72 5.64 20.37 -6.27
N LEU A 73 4.74 20.53 -7.24
CA LEU A 73 4.97 21.35 -8.44
C LEU A 73 5.24 22.84 -8.13
N GLY A 74 4.76 23.35 -6.99
CA GLY A 74 5.05 24.70 -6.51
C GLY A 74 4.32 25.83 -7.26
N ASP A 75 3.33 25.49 -8.08
CA ASP A 75 2.45 26.42 -8.78
C ASP A 75 1.38 27.02 -7.86
N LEU A 76 0.88 26.23 -6.90
CA LEU A 76 0.05 26.68 -5.79
C LEU A 76 0.80 26.52 -4.47
N TYR A 77 0.82 27.61 -3.69
CA TYR A 77 1.40 27.64 -2.35
C TYR A 77 0.56 28.56 -1.45
N PRO A 78 0.44 28.24 -0.15
CA PRO A 78 -0.34 29.06 0.77
C PRO A 78 0.31 30.44 0.96
N ASP A 79 -0.50 31.43 1.34
CA ASP A 79 -0.05 32.80 1.60
C ASP A 79 1.20 32.84 2.50
N PRO A 80 2.14 33.78 2.26
CA PRO A 80 3.47 33.81 2.88
C PRO A 80 3.43 34.35 4.32
N THR A 81 2.56 33.81 5.16
CA THR A 81 2.53 34.07 6.59
C THR A 81 3.17 32.92 7.35
N VAL A 82 3.83 33.22 8.47
CA VAL A 82 4.52 32.22 9.29
C VAL A 82 3.54 31.16 9.82
N ALA A 83 2.32 31.59 10.19
CA ALA A 83 1.28 30.69 10.70
C ALA A 83 0.82 29.67 9.64
N GLU A 84 0.52 30.13 8.42
CA GLU A 84 0.10 29.25 7.32
C GLU A 84 1.22 28.29 6.90
N GLY A 85 2.48 28.77 6.90
CA GLY A 85 3.64 27.92 6.61
C GLY A 85 3.80 26.78 7.61
N ILE A 86 3.72 27.07 8.91
CA ILE A 86 3.81 26.05 9.97
C ILE A 86 2.64 25.07 9.89
N PHE A 87 1.41 25.59 9.71
CA PHE A 87 0.23 24.76 9.56
C PHE A 87 0.38 23.82 8.37
N CYS A 88 0.78 24.33 7.21
CA CYS A 88 0.98 23.56 5.99
C CYS A 88 1.98 22.42 6.20
N VAL A 89 3.14 22.69 6.81
CA VAL A 89 4.17 21.66 7.06
C VAL A 89 3.65 20.55 7.96
N ILE A 90 3.03 20.90 9.09
CA ILE A 90 2.51 19.91 10.06
C ILE A 90 1.38 19.10 9.41
N TYR A 91 0.45 19.78 8.75
CA TYR A 91 -0.72 19.19 8.14
C TYR A 91 -0.36 18.23 7.00
N LEU A 92 0.55 18.64 6.10
CA LEU A 92 1.05 17.80 5.02
C LEU A 92 1.88 16.63 5.55
N GLY A 93 2.71 16.86 6.57
CA GLY A 93 3.50 15.80 7.23
C GLY A 93 2.61 14.68 7.79
N LEU A 94 1.53 15.03 8.49
CA LEU A 94 0.54 14.06 8.97
C LEU A 94 -0.16 13.35 7.80
N GLY A 95 -0.52 14.07 6.74
CA GLY A 95 -1.14 13.49 5.56
C GLY A 95 -0.26 12.45 4.87
N ILE A 96 1.03 12.75 4.67
CA ILE A 96 1.99 11.82 4.04
C ILE A 96 2.17 10.56 4.89
N ALA A 97 2.24 10.70 6.22
CA ALA A 97 2.31 9.54 7.12
C ALA A 97 1.07 8.65 7.00
N LEU A 98 -0.12 9.24 6.94
CA LEU A 98 -1.38 8.51 6.74
C LEU A 98 -1.45 7.81 5.38
N VAL A 99 -1.05 8.50 4.30
CA VAL A 99 -0.99 7.93 2.95
C VAL A 99 -0.04 6.74 2.93
N SER A 100 1.15 6.87 3.52
CA SER A 100 2.14 5.79 3.62
C SER A 100 1.61 4.56 4.36
N ALA A 101 0.88 4.76 5.47
CA ALA A 101 0.26 3.68 6.23
C ALA A 101 -0.80 2.94 5.39
N VAL A 102 -1.70 3.67 4.72
CA VAL A 102 -2.72 3.09 3.84
C VAL A 102 -2.08 2.36 2.66
N PHE A 103 -1.02 2.93 2.08
CA PHE A 103 -0.32 2.33 0.94
C PHE A 103 0.37 1.02 1.33
N SER A 104 1.05 1.00 2.48
CA SER A 104 1.68 -0.20 3.03
C SER A 104 0.67 -1.32 3.28
N MET A 105 -0.46 -0.99 3.91
CA MET A 105 -1.52 -1.97 4.18
C MET A 105 -2.13 -2.52 2.89
N SER A 106 -2.49 -1.63 1.95
CA SER A 106 -3.06 -2.05 0.67
C SER A 106 -2.09 -2.92 -0.13
N ALA A 107 -0.80 -2.57 -0.16
CA ALA A 107 0.24 -3.38 -0.80
C ALA A 107 0.32 -4.79 -0.19
N PHE A 108 0.24 -4.92 1.14
CA PHE A 108 0.24 -6.22 1.81
C PHE A 108 -0.98 -7.08 1.42
N TYR A 109 -2.18 -6.51 1.42
CA TYR A 109 -3.40 -7.22 0.99
C TYR A 109 -3.31 -7.67 -0.47
N ILE A 110 -2.79 -6.80 -1.34
CA ILE A 110 -2.60 -7.07 -2.76
C ILE A 110 -1.61 -8.24 -2.94
N GLN A 111 -0.45 -8.19 -2.28
CA GLN A 111 0.55 -9.26 -2.34
C GLN A 111 0.00 -10.59 -1.85
N ASN A 112 -0.74 -10.60 -0.73
CA ASN A 112 -1.36 -11.81 -0.21
C ASN A 112 -2.39 -12.39 -1.20
N PHE A 113 -3.19 -11.54 -1.82
CA PHE A 113 -4.15 -11.95 -2.85
C PHE A 113 -3.46 -12.56 -4.07
N TYR A 114 -2.39 -11.93 -4.56
CA TYR A 114 -1.57 -12.49 -5.65
C TYR A 114 -0.98 -13.84 -5.27
N PHE A 115 -0.45 -13.99 -4.05
CA PHE A 115 0.15 -15.24 -3.59
C PHE A 115 -0.88 -16.39 -3.47
N VAL A 116 -2.09 -16.12 -2.98
CA VAL A 116 -3.18 -17.11 -2.90
C VAL A 116 -3.62 -17.53 -4.30
N THR A 117 -3.81 -16.57 -5.20
CA THR A 117 -4.21 -16.84 -6.59
C THR A 117 -3.15 -17.64 -7.33
N LEU A 118 -1.87 -17.26 -7.17
CA LEU A 118 -0.74 -17.97 -7.75
C LEU A 118 -0.63 -19.40 -7.22
N LYS A 119 -0.79 -19.62 -5.91
CA LYS A 119 -0.81 -20.97 -5.32
C LYS A 119 -1.93 -21.84 -5.91
N ARG A 120 -3.13 -21.28 -6.08
CA ARG A 120 -4.26 -21.99 -6.71
C ARG A 120 -3.97 -22.32 -8.17
N PHE A 121 -3.39 -21.37 -8.91
CA PHE A 121 -3.02 -21.54 -10.31
C PHE A 121 -1.95 -22.62 -10.49
N VAL A 122 -0.85 -22.54 -9.73
CA VAL A 122 0.23 -23.53 -9.75
C VAL A 122 -0.28 -24.91 -9.38
N LYS A 123 -1.10 -25.05 -8.32
CA LYS A 123 -1.68 -26.34 -7.94
C LYS A 123 -2.59 -26.90 -9.03
N LYS A 124 -3.40 -26.07 -9.68
CA LYS A 124 -4.31 -26.50 -10.77
C LYS A 124 -3.54 -26.97 -11.99
N HIS A 125 -2.50 -26.25 -12.42
CA HIS A 125 -1.75 -26.58 -13.63
C HIS A 125 -0.67 -27.65 -13.44
N PHE A 126 0.10 -27.60 -12.34
CA PHE A 126 1.17 -28.56 -12.06
C PHE A 126 0.71 -29.78 -11.26
N GLY A 127 -0.43 -29.71 -10.55
CA GLY A 127 -0.96 -30.85 -9.79
C GLY A 127 -1.35 -32.04 -10.66
N HIS A 128 -1.89 -31.78 -11.86
CA HIS A 128 -2.21 -32.85 -12.81
C HIS A 128 -0.93 -33.48 -13.39
N TRP A 129 0.09 -32.68 -13.74
CA TRP A 129 1.36 -33.18 -14.27
C TRP A 129 2.14 -34.04 -13.25
N TRP A 130 2.05 -33.71 -11.96
CA TRP A 130 2.70 -34.47 -10.89
C TRP A 130 2.12 -35.89 -10.72
N ILE A 131 0.79 -36.07 -10.88
CA ILE A 131 0.12 -37.38 -10.77
C ILE A 131 0.53 -38.31 -11.94
N PHE A 132 0.75 -37.77 -13.14
CA PHE A 132 1.16 -38.58 -14.29
C PHE A 132 2.62 -39.03 -14.24
N LYS A 133 3.51 -38.25 -13.59
CA LYS A 133 4.94 -38.57 -13.51
C LYS A 133 5.27 -39.67 -12.48
N ASN A 134 4.41 -39.89 -11.48
CA ASN A 134 4.62 -40.86 -10.40
C ASN A 134 3.80 -42.16 -10.53
N ARG A 135 3.24 -42.48 -11.70
CA ARG A 135 2.62 -43.80 -11.89
C ARG A 135 3.71 -44.88 -11.94
N PRO A 136 3.66 -45.91 -11.07
CA PRO A 136 4.55 -47.06 -11.22
C PRO A 136 4.26 -47.70 -12.59
N LYS A 137 5.31 -47.95 -13.37
CA LYS A 137 5.19 -48.73 -14.59
C LYS A 137 4.71 -50.11 -14.16
N LYS A 138 3.53 -50.52 -14.63
CA LYS A 138 3.07 -51.89 -14.45
C LYS A 138 4.00 -52.76 -15.30
N GLU A 139 4.81 -53.58 -14.63
CA GLU A 139 5.53 -54.70 -15.22
C GLU A 139 4.55 -55.77 -15.71
#